data_AF-A0AA40E8Z0-F1
#
_entry.id   AF-A0AA40E8Z0-F1
#
_cell.length_a   1.000
_cell.length_b   1.000
_cell.length_c   1.000
_cell.angle_alpha   90.00
_cell.angle_beta   90.00
_cell.angle_gamma   90.00
#
_symmetry.space_group_name_H-M   'P 1'
#
loop_
_entity.id
_entity.type
_entity.pdbx_description
1 polymer ?
#
loop_
_entity_poly.entity_id
_entity_poly.type
_entity_poly.pdbx_seq_one_letter_code
_entity_poly.pdbx_strand_id
1 'polypeptide(L)'
;MTTTKLTLPGKITVAHLQALCSSTGLPQAGSKSVIQQNLRQAAQSVQHIPDNARILSIDLGLKNFAFSLLTPAPSPSKTTPLPVPSDIQTTSQALLPPINLHTWNHLDLTTPLPSQNDTSPSTSPPEPIQFTPTSLSSLTYSLISNYLLPLKPTHILIERQRFRTGNASNIFEWTIRVNTLEAMLHACFATLKGVNLFNGTVISISPKTVAGYLFPNPGKTSSEETETGKRKTLNPYQIMKANKVSMLGEWLQQGKLIKPKEQGAEMAHGFLSAWKAKGTRKKKGEEVLGPGVKLDDLSDSVLQGMVWLQWQRNLEGL
;
A
#
# COMPACT_ATOMS: atom_id res chain seq x y z
N MET A 1 -8.72 6.29 -30.45
CA MET A 1 -7.50 6.15 -29.63
C MET A 1 -6.66 7.40 -29.82
N THR A 2 -6.82 8.39 -28.94
CA THR A 2 -5.99 9.59 -28.93
C THR A 2 -5.17 9.54 -27.66
N THR A 3 -4.05 8.82 -27.71
CA THR A 3 -3.00 8.85 -26.69
C THR A 3 -2.33 10.22 -26.78
N THR A 4 -2.65 11.12 -25.86
CA THR A 4 -1.95 12.39 -25.69
C THR A 4 -0.55 12.07 -25.19
N LYS A 5 0.43 12.02 -26.10
CA LYS A 5 1.85 11.90 -25.76
C LYS A 5 2.21 13.01 -24.78
N LEU A 6 2.86 12.67 -23.67
CA LEU A 6 3.41 13.66 -22.76
C LEU A 6 4.45 14.51 -23.52
N THR A 7 4.08 15.71 -23.95
CA THR A 7 4.99 16.64 -24.63
C THR A 7 5.95 17.22 -23.60
N LEU A 8 7.20 16.74 -23.61
CA LEU A 8 8.25 17.21 -22.72
C LEU A 8 8.65 18.65 -23.09
N PRO A 9 8.57 19.62 -22.16
CA PRO A 9 8.93 21.01 -22.44
C PRO A 9 10.46 21.19 -22.47
N GLY A 10 10.97 21.94 -23.45
CA GLY A 10 12.32 22.51 -23.48
C GLY A 10 13.50 21.55 -23.18
N LYS A 11 14.68 22.12 -22.84
CA LYS A 11 15.83 21.32 -22.37
C LYS A 11 15.44 20.60 -21.08
N ILE A 12 15.16 19.30 -21.16
CA ILE A 12 14.82 18.44 -20.02
C ILE A 12 15.92 18.53 -18.96
N THR A 13 15.57 18.98 -17.75
CA THR A 13 16.47 19.07 -16.60
C THR A 13 16.51 17.74 -15.83
N VAL A 14 17.50 17.57 -14.96
CA VAL A 14 17.55 16.40 -14.06
C VAL A 14 16.36 16.40 -13.09
N ALA A 15 15.95 17.58 -12.60
CA ALA A 15 14.79 17.72 -11.73
C ALA A 15 13.49 17.25 -12.42
N HIS A 16 13.30 17.56 -13.71
CA HIS A 16 12.15 17.04 -14.47
C HIS A 16 12.16 15.51 -14.55
N LEU A 17 13.32 14.91 -14.81
CA LEU A 17 13.44 13.45 -14.87
C LEU A 17 13.21 12.78 -13.52
N GLN A 18 13.71 13.38 -12.43
CA GLN A 18 13.47 12.88 -11.07
C GLN A 18 11.99 12.98 -10.68
N ALA A 19 11.31 14.07 -11.08
CA ALA A 19 9.87 14.21 -10.89
C ALA A 19 9.09 13.13 -11.65
N LEU A 20 9.47 12.82 -12.91
CA LEU A 20 8.88 11.71 -13.67
C LEU A 20 9.15 10.35 -13.04
N CYS A 21 10.35 10.10 -12.53
CA CYS A 21 10.63 8.87 -11.79
C CYS A 21 9.78 8.77 -10.52
N SER A 22 9.62 9.88 -9.79
CA SER A 22 8.74 9.93 -8.62
C SER A 22 7.30 9.60 -8.99
N SER A 23 6.78 10.14 -10.10
CA SER A 23 5.40 9.91 -10.54
C SER A 23 5.16 8.50 -11.11
N THR A 24 6.21 7.75 -11.42
CA THR A 24 6.13 6.38 -11.98
C THR A 24 6.67 5.31 -11.04
N GLY A 25 7.02 5.67 -9.81
CA GLY A 25 7.58 4.75 -8.82
C GLY A 25 9.00 4.26 -9.14
N LEU A 26 9.69 4.89 -10.10
CA LEU A 26 11.04 4.52 -10.53
C LEU A 26 12.13 5.14 -9.64
N PRO A 27 13.33 4.55 -9.59
CA PRO A 27 14.47 5.13 -8.87
C PRO A 27 14.86 6.51 -9.39
N GLN A 28 15.06 7.47 -8.47
CA GLN A 28 15.45 8.85 -8.80
C GLN A 28 16.97 9.10 -8.75
N ALA A 29 17.74 8.10 -8.31
CA ALA A 29 19.19 8.19 -8.15
C ALA A 29 19.92 7.77 -9.43
N GLY A 30 21.02 8.45 -9.73
CA GLY A 30 21.88 8.16 -10.88
C GLY A 30 22.21 9.39 -11.71
N SER A 31 23.03 9.20 -12.74
CA SER A 31 23.30 10.24 -13.73
C SER A 31 22.06 10.52 -14.59
N LYS A 32 22.03 11.67 -15.25
CA LYS A 32 20.93 12.05 -16.17
C LYS A 32 20.63 10.96 -17.21
N SER A 33 21.68 10.36 -17.79
CA SER A 33 21.54 9.31 -18.81
C SER A 33 20.93 8.03 -18.25
N VAL A 34 21.34 7.61 -17.04
CA VAL A 34 20.78 6.44 -16.36
C VAL A 34 19.29 6.64 -16.09
N ILE A 35 18.90 7.82 -15.58
CA ILE A 35 17.49 8.12 -15.32
C ILE A 35 16.67 8.10 -16.62
N GLN A 36 17.19 8.68 -17.70
CA GLN A 36 16.53 8.65 -19.01
C GLN A 36 16.37 7.23 -19.56
N GLN A 37 17.41 6.40 -19.44
CA GLN A 37 17.36 5.01 -19.90
C GLN A 37 16.32 4.21 -19.12
N ASN A 38 16.29 4.34 -17.80
CA ASN A 38 15.31 3.64 -16.95
C ASN A 38 13.87 4.03 -17.30
N LEU A 39 13.59 5.32 -17.49
CA LEU A 39 12.27 5.80 -17.90
C LEU A 39 11.86 5.24 -19.27
N ARG A 40 12.78 5.26 -20.25
CA ARG A 40 12.50 4.70 -21.58
C ARG A 40 12.23 3.20 -21.54
N GLN A 41 13.05 2.46 -20.81
CA GLN A 41 12.89 1.01 -20.68
C GLN A 41 11.55 0.69 -19.99
N ALA A 42 11.23 1.40 -18.91
CA ALA A 42 9.97 1.23 -18.20
C ALA A 42 8.76 1.52 -19.12
N ALA A 43 8.78 2.63 -19.85
CA ALA A 43 7.73 2.99 -20.80
C ALA A 43 7.59 1.99 -21.97
N GLN A 44 8.69 1.40 -22.43
CA GLN A 44 8.65 0.34 -23.47
C GLN A 44 8.13 -1.00 -22.94
N SER A 45 8.37 -1.29 -21.66
CA SER A 45 7.98 -2.55 -21.03
C SER A 45 6.59 -2.51 -20.39
N VAL A 46 5.96 -1.33 -20.27
CA VAL A 46 4.69 -1.18 -19.58
C VAL A 46 3.61 -1.98 -20.31
N GLN A 47 2.94 -2.85 -19.58
CA GLN A 47 1.77 -3.56 -20.06
C GLN A 47 0.54 -2.85 -19.52
N HIS A 48 -0.46 -2.69 -20.39
CA HIS A 48 -1.71 -2.10 -19.96
C HIS A 48 -2.33 -2.93 -18.83
N ILE A 49 -2.71 -2.28 -17.74
CA ILE A 49 -3.40 -2.95 -16.63
C ILE A 49 -4.88 -3.11 -16.97
N PRO A 50 -5.38 -4.34 -17.15
CA PRO A 50 -6.79 -4.57 -17.48
C PRO A 50 -7.73 -4.04 -16.39
N ASP A 51 -8.94 -3.62 -16.77
CA ASP A 51 -9.97 -3.16 -15.81
C ASP A 51 -10.39 -4.24 -14.81
N ASN A 52 -10.23 -5.52 -15.18
CA ASN A 52 -10.49 -6.66 -14.31
C ASN A 52 -9.24 -7.13 -13.53
N ALA A 53 -8.11 -6.41 -13.62
CA ALA A 53 -6.90 -6.74 -12.86
C ALA A 53 -7.19 -6.70 -11.36
N ARG A 54 -6.84 -7.79 -10.68
CA ARG A 54 -6.98 -7.97 -9.24
C ARG A 54 -5.64 -7.70 -8.58
N ILE A 55 -5.53 -6.55 -7.92
CA ILE A 55 -4.30 -6.04 -7.29
C ILE A 55 -4.38 -6.33 -5.79
N LEU A 56 -3.63 -7.33 -5.34
CA LEU A 56 -3.48 -7.66 -3.93
C LEU A 56 -2.29 -6.88 -3.38
N SER A 57 -2.55 -5.93 -2.49
CA SER A 57 -1.54 -5.09 -1.87
C SER A 57 -1.36 -5.46 -0.41
N ILE A 58 -0.14 -5.81 -0.04
CA ILE A 58 0.25 -6.34 1.27
C ILE A 58 1.18 -5.34 1.96
N ASP A 59 0.83 -4.95 3.17
CA ASP A 59 1.71 -4.30 4.13
C ASP A 59 2.18 -5.34 5.15
N LEU A 60 3.50 -5.54 5.21
CA LEU A 60 4.09 -6.62 5.98
C LEU A 60 4.20 -6.29 7.47
N GLY A 61 3.74 -7.24 8.28
CA GLY A 61 3.92 -7.25 9.72
C GLY A 61 3.56 -8.63 10.24
N LEU A 62 4.17 -9.06 11.35
CA LEU A 62 3.75 -10.31 11.99
C LEU A 62 2.55 -10.09 12.91
N LYS A 63 2.50 -8.98 13.64
CA LYS A 63 1.34 -8.63 14.48
C LYS A 63 0.27 -7.83 13.73
N ASN A 64 0.71 -7.16 12.68
CA ASN A 64 -0.04 -6.16 11.93
C ASN A 64 -0.01 -6.45 10.43
N PHE A 65 -0.22 -7.71 10.05
CA PHE A 65 -0.26 -8.09 8.64
C PHE A 65 -1.53 -7.51 8.02
N ALA A 66 -1.40 -6.54 7.13
CA ALA A 66 -2.55 -5.93 6.47
C ALA A 66 -2.52 -6.21 4.96
N PHE A 67 -3.67 -6.51 4.37
CA PHE A 67 -3.79 -6.64 2.93
C PHE A 67 -5.11 -6.09 2.40
N SER A 68 -5.08 -5.62 1.17
CA SER A 68 -6.26 -5.18 0.44
C SER A 68 -6.28 -5.71 -0.99
N LEU A 69 -7.47 -5.97 -1.51
CA LEU A 69 -7.69 -6.39 -2.88
C LEU A 69 -8.46 -5.32 -3.64
N LEU A 70 -7.82 -4.78 -4.67
CA LEU A 70 -8.33 -3.68 -5.47
C LEU A 70 -8.56 -4.13 -6.92
N THR A 71 -9.57 -3.58 -7.58
CA THR A 71 -9.61 -3.55 -9.06
C THR A 71 -9.82 -2.11 -9.53
N PRO A 72 -9.31 -1.74 -10.71
CA PRO A 72 -9.71 -0.48 -11.35
C PRO A 72 -11.24 -0.38 -11.44
N ALA A 73 -11.78 0.81 -11.21
CA ALA A 73 -13.18 1.10 -11.46
C ALA A 73 -13.30 2.10 -12.62
N PRO A 74 -14.31 1.96 -13.49
CA PRO A 74 -14.55 2.92 -14.56
C PRO A 74 -14.72 4.34 -13.99
N SER A 75 -13.98 5.30 -14.55
CA SER A 75 -14.20 6.72 -14.29
C SER A 75 -15.43 7.18 -15.09
N PRO A 76 -16.38 7.92 -14.48
CA PRO A 76 -17.54 8.46 -15.20
C PRO A 76 -17.20 9.56 -16.22
N SER A 77 -15.93 9.98 -16.35
CA SER A 77 -15.50 10.94 -17.38
C SER A 77 -14.24 10.49 -18.10
N LYS A 78 -14.32 10.34 -19.43
CA LYS A 78 -13.18 10.16 -20.35
C LYS A 78 -12.50 11.48 -20.73
N THR A 79 -12.82 12.60 -20.06
CA THR A 79 -12.57 13.95 -20.57
C THR A 79 -11.76 14.87 -19.65
N THR A 80 -11.15 14.38 -18.58
CA THR A 80 -10.21 15.22 -17.81
C THR A 80 -8.86 15.26 -18.51
N PRO A 81 -8.39 16.42 -19.03
CA PRO A 81 -7.05 16.53 -19.60
C PRO A 81 -6.01 16.20 -18.53
N LEU A 82 -4.92 15.53 -18.93
CA LEU A 82 -3.72 15.41 -18.10
C LEU A 82 -3.28 16.83 -17.66
N PRO A 83 -2.83 17.00 -16.40
CA PRO A 83 -2.36 18.30 -15.94
C PRO A 83 -1.21 18.80 -16.82
N VAL A 84 -1.39 19.99 -17.39
CA VAL A 84 -0.34 20.69 -18.15
C VAL A 84 0.82 21.00 -17.19
N PRO A 85 2.10 20.83 -17.58
CA PRO A 85 3.25 21.00 -16.69
C PRO A 85 3.50 22.41 -16.14
N SER A 86 2.60 23.37 -16.37
CA SER A 86 2.83 24.79 -16.06
C SER A 86 2.68 25.14 -14.57
N ASP A 87 1.92 24.36 -13.79
CA ASP A 87 1.56 24.70 -12.41
C ASP A 87 2.08 23.66 -11.39
N ILE A 88 3.40 23.58 -11.25
CA ILE A 88 4.09 22.63 -10.35
C ILE A 88 4.00 23.04 -8.86
N GLN A 89 3.26 24.09 -8.48
CA GLN A 89 3.33 24.61 -7.10
C GLN A 89 2.32 24.08 -6.08
N THR A 90 1.20 23.44 -6.43
CA THR A 90 0.21 23.05 -5.38
C THR A 90 -0.74 21.90 -5.71
N THR A 91 -0.55 21.16 -6.80
CA THR A 91 -1.47 20.04 -7.11
C THR A 91 -1.10 18.79 -6.32
N SER A 92 -1.92 18.48 -5.30
CA SER A 92 -2.02 17.12 -4.74
C SER A 92 -2.10 16.14 -5.92
N GLN A 93 -1.12 15.25 -6.07
CA GLN A 93 -1.04 14.34 -7.22
C GLN A 93 -2.28 13.44 -7.20
N ALA A 94 -3.29 13.79 -7.99
CA ALA A 94 -4.60 13.16 -7.91
C ALA A 94 -4.49 11.68 -8.27
N LEU A 95 -4.81 10.79 -7.32
CA LEU A 95 -4.98 9.38 -7.61
C LEU A 95 -6.25 9.20 -8.44
N LEU A 96 -6.09 8.69 -9.66
CA LEU A 96 -7.15 8.37 -10.62
C LEU A 96 -6.77 7.09 -11.37
N PRO A 97 -7.72 6.21 -11.71
CA PRO A 97 -9.16 6.31 -11.58
C PRO A 97 -9.63 5.82 -10.20
N PRO A 98 -10.95 5.91 -9.92
CA PRO A 98 -11.53 5.21 -8.78
C PRO A 98 -11.19 3.72 -8.77
N ILE A 99 -11.22 3.10 -7.60
CA ILE A 99 -11.02 1.66 -7.43
C ILE A 99 -12.23 1.01 -6.76
N ASN A 100 -12.42 -0.28 -7.01
CA ASN A 100 -13.26 -1.14 -6.19
C ASN A 100 -12.39 -1.82 -5.14
N LEU A 101 -12.74 -1.69 -3.86
CA LEU A 101 -12.05 -2.33 -2.75
C LEU A 101 -12.83 -3.58 -2.33
N HIS A 102 -12.42 -4.76 -2.81
CA HIS A 102 -13.15 -6.02 -2.64
C HIS A 102 -12.88 -6.69 -1.30
N THR A 103 -11.63 -6.64 -0.85
CA THR A 103 -11.20 -7.24 0.42
C THR A 103 -10.28 -6.26 1.12
N TRP A 104 -10.42 -6.15 2.43
CA TRP A 104 -9.51 -5.37 3.26
C TRP A 104 -9.46 -6.03 4.63
N ASN A 105 -8.29 -6.52 5.01
CA ASN A 105 -8.17 -7.35 6.21
C ASN A 105 -6.86 -7.08 6.96
N HIS A 106 -6.90 -7.39 8.26
CA HIS A 106 -5.77 -7.32 9.17
C HIS A 106 -5.68 -8.64 9.95
N LEU A 107 -4.51 -9.27 9.94
CA LEU A 107 -4.24 -10.53 10.62
C LEU A 107 -3.11 -10.35 11.65
N ASP A 108 -3.28 -10.96 12.82
CA ASP A 108 -2.19 -11.21 13.75
C ASP A 108 -1.61 -12.59 13.43
N LEU A 109 -0.43 -12.61 12.82
CA LEU A 109 0.33 -13.81 12.46
C LEU A 109 1.26 -14.27 13.60
N THR A 110 1.19 -13.65 14.78
CA THR A 110 1.93 -14.13 15.96
C THR A 110 1.21 -15.28 16.65
N THR A 111 -0.02 -15.59 16.25
CA THR A 111 -0.79 -16.76 16.67
C THR A 111 -1.15 -17.61 15.45
N PRO A 112 -1.42 -18.92 15.62
CA PRO A 112 -1.88 -19.78 14.54
C PRO A 112 -3.12 -19.21 13.85
N LEU A 113 -3.09 -19.17 12.51
CA LEU A 113 -4.25 -18.80 11.72
C LEU A 113 -5.34 -19.87 11.90
N PRO A 114 -6.62 -19.48 12.10
CA PRO A 114 -7.69 -20.44 12.26
C PRO A 114 -7.85 -21.31 11.01
N SER A 115 -7.86 -22.62 11.20
CA SER A 115 -8.22 -23.58 10.16
C SER A 115 -9.69 -23.41 9.81
N GLN A 116 -10.04 -23.22 8.53
CA GLN A 116 -11.45 -23.11 8.11
C GLN A 116 -12.26 -24.40 8.35
N ASN A 117 -11.60 -25.51 8.70
CA ASN A 117 -12.22 -26.81 8.97
C ASN A 117 -12.45 -27.10 10.47
N ASP A 118 -11.94 -26.27 11.39
CA ASP A 118 -12.17 -26.46 12.82
C ASP A 118 -13.43 -25.72 13.27
N THR A 119 -14.56 -26.43 13.27
CA THR A 119 -15.86 -25.94 13.77
C THR A 119 -16.00 -25.97 15.30
N SER A 120 -14.93 -26.33 16.02
CA SER A 120 -14.95 -26.42 17.47
C SER A 120 -14.32 -25.17 18.10
N PRO A 121 -15.07 -24.35 18.87
CA PRO A 121 -14.48 -23.23 19.59
C PRO A 121 -13.51 -23.75 20.66
N SER A 122 -12.21 -23.49 20.50
CA SER A 122 -11.22 -23.79 21.53
C SER A 122 -11.44 -22.86 22.73
N THR A 123 -11.59 -23.45 23.92
CA THR A 123 -11.83 -22.73 25.17
C THR A 123 -10.59 -22.04 25.75
N SER A 124 -9.39 -22.30 25.20
CA SER A 124 -8.13 -21.67 25.57
C SER A 124 -7.63 -20.69 24.49
N PRO A 125 -6.98 -19.57 24.87
CA PRO A 125 -6.36 -18.68 23.90
C PRO A 125 -5.26 -19.42 23.13
N PRO A 126 -5.12 -19.19 21.82
CA PRO A 126 -4.11 -19.85 21.01
C PRO A 126 -2.71 -19.45 21.46
N GLU A 127 -1.82 -20.44 21.63
CA GLU A 127 -0.43 -20.17 21.99
C GLU A 127 0.29 -19.40 20.86
N PRO A 128 1.19 -18.45 21.19
CA PRO A 128 1.98 -17.76 20.19
C PRO A 128 2.81 -18.73 19.35
N ILE A 129 2.93 -18.47 18.05
CA ILE A 129 3.79 -19.29 17.20
C ILE A 129 5.25 -19.13 17.62
N GLN A 130 6.02 -20.20 17.46
CA GLN A 130 7.47 -20.09 17.49
C GLN A 130 7.96 -19.50 16.18
N PHE A 131 8.90 -18.56 16.20
CA PHE A 131 9.44 -17.93 14.98
C PHE A 131 10.58 -18.76 14.36
N THR A 132 10.46 -20.08 14.37
CA THR A 132 11.41 -20.99 13.70
C THR A 132 11.16 -21.01 12.19
N PRO A 133 12.15 -21.38 11.37
CA PRO A 133 11.94 -21.54 9.92
C PRO A 133 10.78 -22.50 9.59
N THR A 134 10.68 -23.62 10.31
CA THR A 134 9.59 -24.59 10.13
C THR A 134 8.23 -23.95 10.39
N SER A 135 8.05 -23.30 11.54
CA SER A 135 6.78 -22.67 11.90
C SER A 135 6.40 -21.53 10.96
N LEU A 136 7.35 -20.67 10.57
CA LEU A 136 7.10 -19.59 9.60
C LEU A 136 6.76 -20.11 8.21
N SER A 137 7.35 -21.24 7.78
CA SER A 137 7.02 -21.87 6.51
C SER A 137 5.59 -22.42 6.49
N SER A 138 5.15 -23.09 7.56
CA SER A 138 3.78 -23.57 7.71
C SER A 138 2.78 -22.42 7.77
N LEU A 139 3.10 -21.36 8.52
CA LEU A 139 2.29 -20.13 8.56
C LEU A 139 2.16 -19.52 7.15
N THR A 140 3.27 -19.41 6.42
CA THR A 140 3.29 -18.83 5.06
C THR A 140 2.44 -19.65 4.10
N TYR A 141 2.55 -20.98 4.16
CA TYR A 141 1.69 -21.88 3.39
C TYR A 141 0.21 -21.60 3.67
N SER A 142 -0.21 -21.63 4.94
CA SER A 142 -1.60 -21.39 5.33
C SER A 142 -2.09 -19.99 4.95
N LEU A 143 -1.25 -18.97 5.11
CA LEU A 143 -1.55 -17.60 4.70
C LEU A 143 -1.82 -17.55 3.19
N ILE A 144 -0.93 -18.11 2.38
CA ILE A 144 -1.06 -18.14 0.92
C ILE A 144 -2.30 -18.94 0.50
N SER A 145 -2.46 -20.17 1.00
CA SER A 145 -3.50 -21.10 0.54
C SER A 145 -4.90 -20.66 0.98
N ASN A 146 -5.03 -20.12 2.19
CA ASN A 146 -6.34 -19.87 2.79
C ASN A 146 -6.79 -18.42 2.66
N TYR A 147 -5.85 -17.46 2.55
CA TYR A 147 -6.18 -16.04 2.56
C TYR A 147 -5.79 -15.30 1.27
N LEU A 148 -4.65 -15.60 0.65
CA LEU A 148 -4.14 -14.78 -0.46
C LEU A 148 -4.53 -15.33 -1.85
N LEU A 149 -4.31 -16.62 -2.13
CA LEU A 149 -4.65 -17.24 -3.42
C LEU A 149 -6.15 -17.33 -3.69
N PRO A 150 -7.03 -17.60 -2.70
CA PRO A 150 -8.48 -17.64 -2.94
C PRO A 150 -9.03 -16.31 -3.47
N LEU A 151 -8.33 -15.20 -3.22
CA LEU A 151 -8.65 -13.88 -3.76
C LEU A 151 -8.36 -13.77 -5.26
N LYS A 152 -7.73 -14.77 -5.88
CA LYS A 152 -7.36 -14.83 -7.31
C LYS A 152 -6.61 -13.57 -7.78
N PRO A 153 -5.51 -13.17 -7.12
CA PRO A 153 -4.77 -11.99 -7.52
C PRO A 153 -4.12 -12.18 -8.89
N THR A 154 -4.05 -11.10 -9.66
CA THR A 154 -3.25 -11.02 -10.90
C THR A 154 -1.90 -10.36 -10.65
N HIS A 155 -1.86 -9.44 -9.69
CA HIS A 155 -0.69 -8.70 -9.26
C HIS A 155 -0.66 -8.73 -7.73
N ILE A 156 0.50 -9.04 -7.16
CA ILE A 156 0.74 -9.06 -5.73
C ILE A 156 1.82 -8.03 -5.42
N LEU A 157 1.46 -6.98 -4.70
CA LEU A 157 2.36 -5.94 -4.24
C LEU A 157 2.73 -6.25 -2.79
N ILE A 158 4.03 -6.39 -2.53
CA ILE A 158 4.54 -6.65 -1.19
C ILE A 158 5.36 -5.44 -0.75
N GLU A 159 4.92 -4.73 0.29
CA GLU A 159 5.73 -3.66 0.88
C GLU A 159 7.03 -4.25 1.42
N ARG A 160 8.18 -3.71 1.00
CA ARG A 160 9.50 -4.17 1.48
C ARG A 160 9.70 -3.79 2.93
N GLN A 161 10.05 -4.76 3.78
CA GLN A 161 10.43 -4.47 5.15
C GLN A 161 11.69 -3.60 5.20
N ARG A 162 11.63 -2.52 5.96
CA ARG A 162 12.79 -1.62 6.15
C ARG A 162 13.74 -2.24 7.17
N PHE A 163 15.03 -2.29 6.84
CA PHE A 163 16.05 -2.62 7.83
C PHE A 163 16.11 -1.52 8.89
N ARG A 164 15.96 -1.91 10.16
CA ARG A 164 16.02 -1.00 11.31
C ARG A 164 17.05 -1.56 12.28
N THR A 165 18.14 -0.82 12.49
CA THR A 165 19.18 -1.22 13.46
C THR A 165 18.89 -0.66 14.85
N GLY A 166 18.43 0.60 14.96
CA GLY A 166 17.87 1.23 16.17
C GLY A 166 18.62 1.05 17.51
N ASN A 167 19.82 0.45 17.50
CA ASN A 167 20.57 -0.08 18.64
C ASN A 167 19.77 -0.90 19.67
N ALA A 168 18.67 -1.55 19.26
CA ALA A 168 17.87 -2.41 20.13
C ALA A 168 17.73 -3.81 19.52
N SER A 169 18.21 -4.83 20.25
CA SER A 169 18.17 -6.24 19.84
C SER A 169 16.76 -6.69 19.41
N ASN A 170 15.73 -6.26 20.13
CA ASN A 170 14.33 -6.60 19.83
C ASN A 170 13.87 -6.08 18.46
N ILE A 171 14.36 -4.91 18.01
CA ILE A 171 14.01 -4.34 16.69
C ILE A 171 14.69 -5.16 15.59
N PHE A 172 15.95 -5.54 15.80
CA PHE A 172 16.70 -6.34 14.86
C PHE A 172 16.09 -7.73 14.70
N GLU A 173 15.77 -8.40 15.82
CA GLU A 173 15.12 -9.71 15.79
C GLU A 173 13.76 -9.65 15.07
N TRP A 174 12.92 -8.66 15.38
CA TRP A 174 11.64 -8.49 14.69
C TRP A 174 11.82 -8.24 13.18
N THR A 175 12.82 -7.44 12.81
CA THR A 175 13.16 -7.18 11.40
C THR A 175 13.55 -8.47 10.69
N ILE A 176 14.37 -9.33 11.32
CA ILE A 176 14.72 -10.64 10.75
C ILE A 176 13.47 -11.49 10.57
N ARG A 177 12.59 -11.59 11.57
CA ARG A 177 11.39 -12.41 11.48
C ARG A 177 10.47 -11.97 10.34
N VAL A 178 10.25 -10.66 10.17
CA VAL A 178 9.45 -10.13 9.05
C VAL A 178 10.15 -10.33 7.71
N ASN A 179 11.46 -10.12 7.62
CA ASN A 179 12.23 -10.40 6.39
C ASN A 179 12.19 -11.88 6.01
N THR A 180 12.18 -12.80 6.98
CA THR A 180 12.03 -14.23 6.73
C THR A 180 10.65 -14.52 6.12
N LEU A 181 9.58 -13.93 6.65
CA LEU A 181 8.23 -14.03 6.07
C LEU A 181 8.19 -13.45 4.65
N GLU A 182 8.77 -12.26 4.42
CA GLU A 182 8.88 -11.63 3.10
C GLU A 182 9.56 -12.57 2.10
N ALA A 183 10.71 -13.14 2.46
CA ALA A 183 11.45 -14.06 1.62
C ALA A 183 10.67 -15.35 1.32
N MET A 184 9.97 -15.91 2.32
CA MET A 184 9.12 -17.09 2.14
C MET A 184 7.95 -16.82 1.21
N LEU A 185 7.26 -15.67 1.34
CA LEU A 185 6.20 -15.24 0.43
C LEU A 185 6.71 -15.18 -1.02
N HIS A 186 7.84 -14.50 -1.24
CA HIS A 186 8.46 -14.40 -2.56
C HIS A 186 8.85 -15.77 -3.13
N ALA A 187 9.50 -16.63 -2.33
CA ALA A 187 9.91 -17.96 -2.76
C ALA A 187 8.70 -18.86 -3.10
N CYS A 188 7.65 -18.85 -2.27
CA CYS A 188 6.43 -19.61 -2.51
C CYS A 188 5.72 -19.15 -3.79
N PHE A 189 5.51 -17.85 -4.01
CA PHE A 189 4.88 -17.38 -5.24
C PHE A 189 5.75 -17.60 -6.49
N ALA A 190 7.07 -17.47 -6.38
CA ALA A 190 7.98 -17.81 -7.47
C ALA A 190 7.89 -19.30 -7.83
N THR A 191 7.79 -20.17 -6.81
CA THR A 191 7.61 -21.62 -7.00
C THR A 191 6.28 -21.91 -7.66
N LEU A 192 5.17 -21.37 -7.13
CA LEU A 192 3.82 -21.52 -7.70
C LEU A 192 3.76 -21.07 -9.16
N LYS A 193 4.49 -20.00 -9.52
CA LYS A 193 4.63 -19.56 -10.90
C LYS A 193 5.42 -20.54 -11.75
N GLY A 194 6.56 -21.03 -11.27
CA GLY A 194 7.39 -22.02 -11.97
C GLY A 194 6.68 -23.35 -12.24
N VAL A 195 5.74 -23.74 -11.37
CA VAL A 195 4.90 -24.95 -11.54
C VAL A 195 3.53 -24.66 -12.16
N ASN A 196 3.30 -23.47 -12.72
CA ASN A 196 2.05 -23.07 -13.40
C ASN A 196 0.77 -23.11 -12.52
N LEU A 197 0.91 -22.98 -11.19
CA LEU A 197 -0.21 -22.84 -10.26
C LEU A 197 -0.57 -21.38 -9.97
N PHE A 198 0.26 -20.42 -10.39
CA PHE A 198 0.02 -18.98 -10.28
C PHE A 198 0.57 -18.23 -11.50
N ASN A 199 -0.29 -17.59 -12.28
CA ASN A 199 0.12 -16.88 -13.51
C ASN A 199 0.30 -15.37 -13.31
N GLY A 200 0.22 -14.88 -12.08
CA GLY A 200 0.34 -13.45 -11.80
C GLY A 200 1.78 -12.94 -11.69
N THR A 201 1.89 -11.71 -11.24
CA THR A 201 3.16 -11.03 -10.96
C THR A 201 3.28 -10.72 -9.48
N VAL A 202 4.50 -10.80 -8.95
CA VAL A 202 4.82 -10.39 -7.58
C VAL A 202 5.84 -9.27 -7.65
N ILE A 203 5.55 -8.16 -6.97
CA ILE A 203 6.29 -6.91 -7.08
C ILE A 203 6.61 -6.41 -5.67
N SER A 204 7.89 -6.23 -5.38
CA SER A 204 8.33 -5.62 -4.13
C SER A 204 8.24 -4.10 -4.24
N ILE A 205 7.51 -3.45 -3.34
CA ILE A 205 7.28 -2.01 -3.33
C ILE A 205 8.14 -1.34 -2.26
N SER A 206 8.76 -0.21 -2.60
CA SER A 206 9.50 0.59 -1.63
C SER A 206 8.53 1.48 -0.84
N PRO A 207 8.51 1.38 0.50
CA PRO A 207 7.68 2.26 1.33
C PRO A 207 7.98 3.76 1.11
N LYS A 208 9.25 4.07 0.79
CA LYS A 208 9.71 5.45 0.57
C LYS A 208 9.17 6.03 -0.72
N THR A 209 9.02 5.23 -1.79
CA THR A 209 8.51 5.72 -3.07
C THR A 209 7.01 6.00 -2.97
N VAL A 210 6.25 5.14 -2.27
CA VAL A 210 4.82 5.38 -1.98
C VAL A 210 4.63 6.68 -1.19
N ALA A 211 5.38 6.83 -0.09
CA ALA A 211 5.31 8.03 0.73
C ALA A 211 5.74 9.30 -0.03
N GLY A 212 6.81 9.23 -0.83
CA GLY A 212 7.28 10.35 -1.64
C GLY A 212 6.32 10.76 -2.75
N TYR A 213 5.57 9.80 -3.32
CA TYR A 213 4.50 10.09 -4.28
C TYR A 213 3.34 10.84 -3.61
N LEU A 214 2.87 10.35 -2.47
CA LEU A 214 1.74 10.95 -1.74
C LEU A 214 2.09 12.32 -1.13
N PHE A 215 3.33 12.47 -0.65
CA PHE A 215 3.80 13.66 0.05
C PHE A 215 5.15 14.13 -0.54
N PRO A 216 5.18 14.70 -1.75
CA PRO A 216 6.42 15.09 -2.43
C PRO A 216 7.15 16.25 -1.73
N ASN A 217 6.44 17.04 -0.90
CA ASN A 217 6.99 18.16 -0.14
C ASN A 217 6.62 18.04 1.36
N PRO A 218 7.17 17.07 2.10
CA PRO A 218 6.75 16.79 3.48
C PRO A 218 7.06 17.94 4.47
N GLY A 219 7.92 18.90 4.08
CA GLY A 219 8.32 20.04 4.91
C GLY A 219 7.47 21.31 4.77
N LYS A 220 6.43 21.34 3.91
CA LYS A 220 5.57 22.53 3.71
C LYS A 220 4.12 22.36 4.19
N THR A 221 3.76 21.18 4.71
CA THR A 221 2.44 20.93 5.31
C THR A 221 2.37 21.54 6.71
N SER A 222 1.76 22.72 6.77
CA SER A 222 1.05 23.34 7.92
C SER A 222 1.62 23.09 9.32
N SER A 223 2.45 24.03 9.77
CA SER A 223 2.44 24.43 11.17
C SER A 223 1.07 25.05 11.50
N GLU A 224 0.11 24.25 11.97
CA GLU A 224 -1.07 24.79 12.64
C GLU A 224 -0.64 25.40 13.97
N GLU A 225 -0.83 26.71 14.10
CA GLU A 225 -0.72 27.42 15.37
C GLU A 225 -1.94 27.06 16.23
N THR A 226 -1.76 26.15 17.19
CA THR A 226 -2.68 26.04 18.31
C THR A 226 -2.40 27.16 19.30
N GLU A 227 -3.41 27.97 19.62
CA GLU A 227 -3.40 29.10 20.58
C GLU A 227 -3.02 28.74 22.04
N THR A 228 -2.55 27.53 22.32
CA THR A 228 -2.26 27.07 23.69
C THR A 228 -0.89 26.42 23.81
N GLY A 229 0.16 27.23 23.67
CA GLY A 229 1.35 27.27 24.54
C GLY A 229 2.15 26.02 24.94
N LYS A 230 1.89 24.81 24.41
CA LYS A 230 2.70 23.61 24.69
C LYS A 230 2.90 22.78 23.41
N ARG A 231 3.94 23.13 22.65
CA ARG A 231 4.40 22.35 21.47
C ARG A 231 4.93 20.98 21.93
N LYS A 232 4.17 19.92 21.71
CA LYS A 232 4.78 18.59 21.44
C LYS A 232 5.18 18.61 19.97
N THR A 233 6.48 18.73 19.69
CA THR A 233 7.02 18.54 18.34
C THR A 233 6.81 17.07 17.96
N LEU A 234 5.71 16.79 17.25
CA LEU A 234 5.46 15.47 16.70
C LEU A 234 6.56 15.15 15.68
N ASN A 235 7.06 13.91 15.72
CA ASN A 235 8.06 13.45 14.78
C ASN A 235 7.47 13.52 13.35
N PRO A 236 8.20 14.04 12.33
CA PRO A 236 7.74 14.08 10.94
C PRO A 236 7.16 12.74 10.43
N TYR A 237 7.68 11.61 10.92
CA TYR A 237 7.15 10.29 10.62
C TYR A 237 5.73 10.06 11.16
N GLN A 238 5.43 10.53 12.37
CA GLN A 238 4.10 10.43 12.97
C GLN A 238 3.08 11.30 12.24
N ILE A 239 3.51 12.49 11.79
CA ILE A 239 2.68 13.38 10.96
C ILE A 239 2.34 12.69 9.65
N MET A 240 3.34 12.13 8.95
CA MET A 240 3.11 11.39 7.70
C MET A 240 2.12 10.23 7.89
N LYS A 241 2.24 9.46 8.98
CA LYS A 241 1.28 8.39 9.30
C LYS A 241 -0.13 8.93 9.51
N ALA A 242 -0.28 10.03 10.26
CA ALA A 242 -1.58 10.65 10.48
C ALA A 242 -2.19 11.17 9.17
N ASN A 243 -1.39 11.77 8.29
CA ASN A 243 -1.82 12.28 6.99
C ASN A 243 -2.34 11.16 6.08
N LYS A 244 -1.66 10.01 6.04
CA LYS A 244 -2.14 8.84 5.29
C LYS A 244 -3.53 8.39 5.74
N VAL A 245 -3.71 8.27 7.06
CA VAL A 245 -4.99 7.86 7.66
C VAL A 245 -6.08 8.89 7.36
N SER A 246 -5.77 10.19 7.48
CA SER A 246 -6.74 11.26 7.17
C SER A 246 -7.17 11.23 5.71
N MET A 247 -6.19 11.16 4.80
CA MET A 247 -6.41 11.13 3.36
C MET A 247 -7.29 9.94 2.95
N LEU A 248 -7.02 8.75 3.50
CA LEU A 248 -7.86 7.57 3.22
C LEU A 248 -9.27 7.71 3.80
N GLY A 249 -9.39 8.22 5.04
CA GLY A 249 -10.68 8.47 5.69
C GLY A 249 -11.56 9.44 4.90
N GLU A 250 -10.98 10.53 4.41
CA GLU A 250 -11.66 11.50 3.55
C GLU A 250 -12.13 10.88 2.23
N TRP A 251 -11.28 10.10 1.56
CA TRP A 251 -11.64 9.43 0.30
C TRP A 251 -12.74 8.39 0.46
N LEU A 252 -12.70 7.62 1.55
CA LEU A 252 -13.76 6.68 1.91
C LEU A 252 -15.07 7.41 2.21
N GLN A 253 -15.02 8.53 2.94
CA GLN A 253 -16.21 9.32 3.28
C GLN A 253 -16.85 9.95 2.03
N GLN A 254 -16.04 10.43 1.08
CA GLN A 254 -16.52 11.00 -0.17
C GLN A 254 -17.13 9.94 -1.12
N GLY A 255 -16.65 8.70 -1.05
CA GLY A 255 -17.13 7.58 -1.88
C GLY A 255 -16.84 7.72 -3.38
N LYS A 256 -15.98 8.67 -3.77
CA LYS A 256 -15.66 8.95 -5.19
C LYS A 256 -14.50 8.09 -5.70
N LEU A 257 -13.41 8.05 -4.95
CA LEU A 257 -12.16 7.37 -5.36
C LEU A 257 -12.11 5.92 -4.91
N ILE A 258 -12.76 5.57 -3.80
CA ILE A 258 -12.76 4.22 -3.26
C ILE A 258 -14.20 3.77 -3.15
N LYS A 259 -14.51 2.66 -3.80
CA LYS A 259 -15.83 2.02 -3.78
C LYS A 259 -15.69 0.68 -3.03
N PRO A 260 -15.95 0.63 -1.72
CA PRO A 260 -15.94 -0.62 -0.98
C PRO A 260 -16.97 -1.61 -1.54
N LYS A 261 -16.58 -2.88 -1.62
CA LYS A 261 -17.35 -4.02 -2.11
C LYS A 261 -17.14 -5.18 -1.16
N GLU A 262 -18.11 -6.10 -1.09
CA GLU A 262 -17.97 -7.39 -0.40
C GLU A 262 -17.37 -7.24 1.02
N GLN A 263 -16.35 -8.03 1.37
CA GLN A 263 -15.66 -7.97 2.67
C GLN A 263 -14.97 -6.62 2.91
N GLY A 264 -14.53 -5.92 1.86
CA GLY A 264 -13.93 -4.59 1.97
C GLY A 264 -14.90 -3.53 2.50
N ALA A 265 -16.22 -3.70 2.34
CA ALA A 265 -17.21 -2.76 2.84
C ALA A 265 -17.33 -2.75 4.37
N GLU A 266 -17.27 -3.93 5.00
CA GLU A 266 -17.31 -4.07 6.46
C GLU A 266 -16.10 -3.39 7.12
N MET A 267 -14.90 -3.72 6.64
CA MET A 267 -13.66 -3.12 7.13
C MET A 267 -13.63 -1.60 6.88
N ALA A 268 -14.13 -1.13 5.73
CA ALA A 268 -14.24 0.30 5.44
C ALA A 268 -15.19 1.03 6.40
N HIS A 269 -16.31 0.42 6.77
CA HIS A 269 -17.22 0.97 7.77
C HIS A 269 -16.57 1.05 9.15
N GLY A 270 -15.86 0.00 9.58
CA GLY A 270 -15.08 -0.01 10.81
C GLY A 270 -14.00 1.07 10.83
N PHE A 271 -13.26 1.19 9.72
CA PHE A 271 -12.22 2.20 9.53
C PHE A 271 -12.79 3.61 9.65
N LEU A 272 -13.87 3.93 8.93
CA LEU A 272 -14.53 5.23 8.97
C LEU A 272 -15.06 5.57 10.36
N SER A 273 -15.62 4.59 11.07
CA SER A 273 -16.11 4.76 12.44
C SER A 273 -14.96 5.10 13.40
N ALA A 274 -13.85 4.37 13.33
CA ALA A 274 -12.67 4.62 14.14
C ALA A 274 -11.97 5.94 13.78
N TRP A 275 -11.88 6.27 12.50
CA TRP A 275 -11.31 7.53 12.02
C TRP A 275 -12.11 8.74 12.50
N LYS A 276 -13.45 8.72 12.41
CA LYS A 276 -14.31 9.80 12.92
C LYS A 276 -14.31 9.89 14.45
N ALA A 277 -14.11 8.78 15.15
CA ALA A 277 -14.01 8.76 16.61
C ALA A 277 -12.69 9.36 17.12
N LYS A 278 -11.67 9.49 16.27
CA LYS A 278 -10.33 10.01 16.61
C LYS A 278 -10.45 11.47 17.09
N GLY A 279 -10.38 11.67 18.41
CA GLY A 279 -10.57 12.98 19.07
C GLY A 279 -11.73 13.00 20.08
N THR A 280 -12.60 11.99 20.08
CA THR A 280 -13.64 11.79 21.09
C THR A 280 -13.23 10.70 22.08
N ARG A 281 -13.56 10.86 23.37
CA ARG A 281 -13.25 9.89 24.45
C ARG A 281 -13.90 8.49 24.30
N LYS A 282 -14.57 8.20 23.17
CA LYS A 282 -15.32 6.95 22.95
C LYS A 282 -14.48 5.90 22.21
N LYS A 283 -14.20 4.80 22.90
CA LYS A 283 -13.57 3.56 22.40
C LYS A 283 -14.40 2.75 21.38
N LYS A 284 -15.47 3.30 20.80
CA LYS A 284 -16.42 2.52 19.97
C LYS A 284 -15.83 1.96 18.66
N GLY A 285 -14.72 2.52 18.16
CA GLY A 285 -14.09 2.05 16.91
C GLY A 285 -13.29 0.75 17.04
N GLU A 286 -12.78 0.44 18.24
CA GLU A 286 -11.96 -0.77 18.49
C GLU A 286 -12.80 -2.06 18.43
N GLU A 287 -14.09 -2.02 18.76
CA GLU A 287 -14.96 -3.20 18.73
C GLU A 287 -15.20 -3.72 17.31
N VAL A 288 -15.27 -2.82 16.31
CA VAL A 288 -15.58 -3.18 14.92
C VAL A 288 -14.33 -3.63 14.16
N LEU A 289 -13.18 -2.98 14.40
CA LEU A 289 -11.92 -3.34 13.75
C LEU A 289 -11.23 -4.54 14.40
N GLY A 290 -11.59 -4.86 15.64
CA GLY A 290 -10.92 -5.86 16.46
C GLY A 290 -9.76 -5.27 17.28
N PRO A 291 -9.38 -5.95 18.36
CA PRO A 291 -8.38 -5.47 19.30
C PRO A 291 -7.00 -5.35 18.63
N GLY A 292 -6.33 -4.21 18.84
CA GLY A 292 -4.95 -4.01 18.40
C GLY A 292 -4.76 -3.63 16.93
N VAL A 293 -5.84 -3.55 16.14
CA VAL A 293 -5.79 -3.10 14.74
C VAL A 293 -5.54 -1.60 14.69
N LYS A 294 -4.49 -1.19 13.95
CA LYS A 294 -4.16 0.23 13.77
C LYS A 294 -4.59 0.71 12.39
N LEU A 295 -5.09 1.95 12.36
CA LEU A 295 -5.55 2.57 11.12
C LEU A 295 -4.41 2.80 10.13
N ASP A 296 -3.18 3.02 10.58
CA ASP A 296 -2.04 3.23 9.68
C ASP A 296 -1.66 1.96 8.92
N ASP A 297 -1.64 0.81 9.57
CA ASP A 297 -1.35 -0.50 8.93
C ASP A 297 -2.42 -0.80 7.84
N LEU A 298 -3.69 -0.59 8.17
CA LEU A 298 -4.80 -0.70 7.21
C LEU A 298 -4.63 0.29 6.05
N SER A 299 -4.25 1.54 6.34
CA SER A 299 -4.10 2.58 5.32
C SER A 299 -2.98 2.28 4.35
N ASP A 300 -1.85 1.78 4.84
CA ASP A 300 -0.67 1.51 4.02
C ASP A 300 -0.98 0.45 2.95
N SER A 301 -1.70 -0.62 3.30
CA SER A 301 -2.12 -1.64 2.33
C SER A 301 -2.99 -1.10 1.18
N VAL A 302 -3.95 -0.19 1.43
CA VAL A 302 -4.82 0.39 0.38
C VAL A 302 -4.08 1.43 -0.45
N LEU A 303 -3.39 2.36 0.22
CA LEU A 303 -2.69 3.46 -0.43
C LEU A 303 -1.57 2.96 -1.34
N GLN A 304 -0.83 1.93 -0.92
CA GLN A 304 0.18 1.29 -1.76
C GLN A 304 -0.42 0.81 -3.10
N GLY A 305 -1.56 0.11 -3.06
CA GLY A 305 -2.20 -0.41 -4.26
C GLY A 305 -2.73 0.68 -5.18
N MET A 306 -3.34 1.74 -4.61
CA MET A 306 -3.81 2.89 -5.40
C MET A 306 -2.66 3.67 -6.04
N VAL A 307 -1.57 3.90 -5.30
CA VAL A 307 -0.38 4.58 -5.80
C VAL A 307 0.29 3.78 -6.90
N TRP A 308 0.41 2.46 -6.74
CA TRP A 308 0.97 1.60 -7.78
C TRP A 308 0.13 1.61 -9.07
N LEU A 309 -1.20 1.55 -8.97
CA LEU A 309 -2.09 1.68 -10.13
C LEU A 309 -1.88 3.02 -10.86
N GLN A 310 -1.73 4.11 -10.10
CA GLN A 310 -1.44 5.42 -10.66
C GLN A 310 -0.05 5.47 -11.34
N TRP A 311 0.96 4.80 -10.78
CA TRP A 311 2.27 4.68 -11.43
C TRP A 311 2.18 3.94 -12.77
N GLN A 312 1.40 2.85 -12.85
CA GLN A 312 1.22 2.13 -14.13
C GLN A 312 0.58 3.02 -15.19
N ARG A 313 -0.44 3.80 -14.82
CA ARG A 313 -1.07 4.77 -15.73
C ARG A 313 -0.12 5.88 -16.17
N ASN A 314 0.70 6.37 -15.26
CA ASN A 314 1.69 7.39 -15.58
C ASN A 314 2.74 6.82 -16.55
N LEU A 315 3.15 5.56 -16.39
CA LEU A 315 4.04 4.87 -17.33
C LEU A 315 3.39 4.67 -18.71
N GLU A 316 2.10 4.31 -18.78
CA GLU A 316 1.35 4.21 -20.05
C GLU A 316 1.25 5.56 -20.79
N GLY A 317 1.34 6.67 -20.08
CA GLY A 317 1.27 8.03 -20.65
C GLY A 317 2.61 8.60 -21.13
N LEU A 318 3.74 7.94 -20.83
CA LEU A 318 5.09 8.35 -21.26
C LEU A 318 5.38 7.96 -22.71
#